data_AF-A0A2V8SYZ3-F1
#
_entry.id   AF-A0A2V8SYZ3-F1
#
_cell.length_a   1.000
_cell.length_b   1.000
_cell.length_c   1.000
_cell.angle_alpha   90.00
_cell.angle_beta   90.00
_cell.angle_gamma   90.00
#
_symmetry.space_group_name_H-M   'P 1'
#
loop_
_entity.id
_entity.type
_entity.pdbx_description
1 polymer ?
#
loop_
_entity_poly.entity_id
_entity_poly.type
_entity_poly.pdbx_seq_one_letter_code
_entity_poly.pdbx_strand_id
1 'polypeptide(L)'
;MTFRLSAILLCLMLIGESLHVSPSARSVFNPDAWVRSKVDALVLAARAAYEDDDALPIYHKVLKSIARTIAQRKLLQDESFAGRYKEFVEYIQAASLDRLPGHELGFTVPDRQYFDETRQYVQIPEFLLNQSFLRSVSRDETLDRAKAFLRQVNSAREPSDQLLFFSYRSKHLGTPDNDDSFERLLIVVPGNAAAGVPEKWVQFGVTDPKERIRTRNVSVVSAVAGSDGTFNTYFKDYFRTYRRKGPISIRGRWELGYGDDNCVRCHKSGILPIFPVDDSVSPDEQQTLLAVNERFRTYGPPRFDKYLDESKFGPGIGSASREARDKRFGEGFGGTDVGRAMSCAACHQREQLGALSWPIDPVVINSYIDGGQMPFGRRLEASRRDELNEKLIEEYFATDDANPGILKSWLLGKSR
;
A
#
# COMPACT_ATOMS: atom_id res chain seq x y z
N MET A 1 -23.19 -4.91 -19.92
CA MET A 1 -22.86 -6.15 -19.16
C MET A 1 -22.43 -7.33 -20.06
N THR A 2 -21.87 -7.10 -21.25
CA THR A 2 -21.43 -8.17 -22.18
C THR A 2 -19.90 -8.26 -22.37
N PHE A 3 -19.12 -7.38 -21.74
CA PHE A 3 -17.64 -7.37 -21.86
C PHE A 3 -16.90 -8.24 -20.81
N ARG A 4 -17.58 -8.72 -19.76
CA ARG A 4 -16.92 -9.42 -18.62
C ARG A 4 -16.53 -10.88 -18.90
N LEU A 5 -17.15 -11.55 -19.88
CA LEU A 5 -16.86 -12.95 -20.18
C LEU A 5 -15.64 -13.16 -21.11
N SER A 6 -15.28 -12.17 -21.92
CA SER A 6 -14.22 -12.32 -22.92
C SER A 6 -12.81 -12.26 -22.34
N ALA A 7 -12.59 -11.51 -21.26
CA ALA A 7 -11.25 -11.39 -20.63
C ALA A 7 -10.83 -12.67 -19.89
N ILE A 8 -11.78 -13.37 -19.26
CA ILE A 8 -11.53 -14.59 -18.48
C ILE A 8 -11.17 -15.77 -19.41
N LEU A 9 -11.84 -15.88 -20.58
CA LEU A 9 -11.58 -16.94 -21.55
C LEU A 9 -10.19 -16.84 -22.20
N LEU A 10 -9.69 -15.61 -22.43
CA LEU A 10 -8.36 -15.38 -23.03
C LEU A 10 -7.23 -15.72 -22.04
N CYS A 11 -7.42 -15.44 -20.74
CA CYS A 11 -6.46 -15.83 -19.70
C CYS A 11 -6.35 -17.36 -19.52
N LEU A 12 -7.46 -18.10 -19.67
CA LEU A 12 -7.45 -19.56 -19.56
C LEU A 12 -6.70 -20.24 -20.73
N MET A 13 -6.75 -19.67 -21.93
CA MET A 13 -6.00 -20.18 -23.09
C MET A 13 -4.47 -20.02 -22.94
N LEU A 14 -4.00 -18.98 -22.24
CA LEU A 14 -2.56 -18.74 -22.02
C LEU A 14 -1.93 -19.60 -20.90
N ILE A 15 -2.75 -20.29 -20.11
CA ILE A 15 -2.30 -21.21 -19.05
C ILE A 15 -2.18 -22.66 -19.60
N GLY A 16 -2.72 -22.93 -20.79
CA GLY A 16 -2.84 -24.23 -21.42
C GLY A 16 -1.66 -24.69 -22.29
N GLU A 17 -0.42 -24.30 -22.01
CA GLU A 17 0.77 -24.89 -22.66
C GLU A 17 1.66 -25.65 -21.67
N SER A 18 1.08 -26.64 -21.01
CA SER A 18 1.83 -27.72 -20.34
C SER A 18 1.61 -29.06 -21.06
N LEU A 19 1.57 -29.05 -22.39
CA LEU A 19 1.60 -30.28 -23.16
C LEU A 19 2.96 -30.95 -22.95
N HIS A 20 2.93 -32.23 -22.57
CA HIS A 20 4.09 -33.12 -22.54
C HIS A 20 4.70 -33.22 -23.94
N VAL A 21 5.61 -32.32 -24.27
CA VAL A 21 6.44 -32.40 -25.47
C VAL A 21 7.53 -33.44 -25.22
N SER A 22 7.58 -34.44 -26.09
CA SER A 22 8.61 -35.48 -26.13
C SER A 22 10.02 -34.87 -26.12
N PRO A 23 11.07 -35.50 -25.53
CA PRO A 23 12.38 -34.88 -25.29
C PRO A 23 13.22 -34.54 -26.54
N SER A 24 12.68 -34.67 -27.75
CA SER A 24 13.41 -34.49 -29.00
C SER A 24 13.33 -33.04 -29.49
N ALA A 25 14.49 -32.40 -29.57
CA ALA A 25 14.75 -30.99 -29.89
C ALA A 25 14.40 -30.01 -28.76
N ARG A 26 15.38 -29.73 -27.89
CA ARG A 26 15.37 -28.53 -27.04
C ARG A 26 15.26 -27.32 -27.97
N SER A 27 14.06 -26.75 -28.10
CA SER A 27 13.88 -25.48 -28.78
C SER A 27 14.84 -24.46 -28.16
N VAL A 28 15.55 -23.72 -29.01
CA VAL A 28 16.46 -22.67 -28.56
C VAL A 28 15.65 -21.68 -27.73
N PHE A 29 15.99 -21.54 -26.45
CA PHE A 29 15.34 -20.58 -25.58
C PHE A 29 15.63 -19.18 -26.12
N ASN A 30 14.59 -18.48 -26.56
CA ASN A 30 14.66 -17.10 -26.99
C ASN A 30 14.25 -16.18 -25.82
N PRO A 31 15.22 -15.51 -25.16
CA PRO A 31 14.93 -14.66 -24.00
C PRO A 31 13.95 -13.52 -24.31
N ASP A 32 14.09 -12.88 -25.47
CA ASP A 32 13.26 -11.74 -25.86
C ASP A 32 11.80 -12.12 -26.03
N ALA A 33 11.54 -13.19 -26.78
CA ALA A 33 10.20 -13.69 -27.00
C ALA A 33 9.55 -14.16 -25.69
N TRP A 34 10.33 -14.82 -24.83
CA TRP A 34 9.86 -15.27 -23.52
C TRP A 34 9.51 -14.10 -22.60
N VAL A 35 10.43 -13.12 -22.42
CA VAL A 35 10.18 -11.95 -21.57
C VAL A 35 8.97 -11.17 -22.05
N ARG A 36 8.86 -10.88 -23.35
CA ARG A 36 7.70 -10.16 -23.90
C ARG A 36 6.38 -10.86 -23.57
N SER A 37 6.31 -12.17 -23.85
CA SER A 37 5.11 -12.98 -23.53
C SER A 37 4.78 -12.98 -22.03
N LYS A 38 5.81 -13.03 -21.16
CA LYS A 38 5.60 -13.02 -19.71
C LYS A 38 5.20 -11.65 -19.17
N VAL A 39 5.73 -10.56 -19.72
CA VAL A 39 5.26 -9.20 -19.39
C VAL A 39 3.81 -9.03 -19.79
N ASP A 40 3.40 -9.48 -20.99
CA ASP A 40 2.00 -9.37 -21.43
C ASP A 40 1.04 -10.13 -20.50
N ALA A 41 1.36 -11.38 -20.20
CA ALA A 41 0.57 -12.19 -19.29
C ALA A 41 0.49 -11.58 -17.88
N LEU A 42 1.61 -11.03 -17.38
CA LEU A 42 1.68 -10.40 -16.08
C LEU A 42 0.83 -9.12 -16.01
N VAL A 43 0.95 -8.24 -17.02
CA VAL A 43 0.22 -6.96 -17.06
C VAL A 43 -1.28 -7.19 -17.25
N LEU A 44 -1.68 -8.15 -18.09
CA LEU A 44 -3.09 -8.54 -18.23
C LEU A 44 -3.66 -9.08 -16.91
N ALA A 45 -2.93 -9.96 -16.22
CA ALA A 45 -3.38 -10.51 -14.95
C ALA A 45 -3.42 -9.44 -13.84
N ALA A 46 -2.45 -8.51 -13.83
CA ALA A 46 -2.41 -7.39 -12.91
C ALA A 46 -3.61 -6.44 -13.13
N ARG A 47 -3.94 -6.12 -14.39
CA ARG A 47 -5.13 -5.35 -14.73
C ARG A 47 -6.41 -6.02 -14.25
N ALA A 48 -6.55 -7.31 -14.53
CA ALA A 48 -7.71 -8.07 -14.09
C ALA A 48 -7.84 -8.05 -12.56
N ALA A 49 -6.72 -8.23 -11.84
CA ALA A 49 -6.68 -8.17 -10.37
C ALA A 49 -6.91 -6.75 -9.80
N TYR A 50 -6.63 -5.70 -10.57
CA TYR A 50 -6.98 -4.32 -10.20
C TYR A 50 -8.48 -4.06 -10.37
N GLU A 51 -9.08 -4.61 -11.44
CA GLU A 51 -10.50 -4.42 -11.74
C GLU A 51 -11.41 -5.35 -10.92
N ASP A 52 -10.90 -6.49 -10.45
CA ASP A 52 -11.63 -7.53 -9.73
C ASP A 52 -10.71 -8.33 -8.77
N ASP A 53 -10.98 -8.25 -7.46
CA ASP A 53 -10.21 -8.97 -6.44
C ASP A 53 -10.25 -10.50 -6.63
N ASP A 54 -11.31 -11.03 -7.24
CA ASP A 54 -11.42 -12.47 -7.54
C ASP A 54 -10.38 -12.93 -8.60
N ALA A 55 -9.79 -11.99 -9.35
CA ALA A 55 -8.73 -12.27 -10.31
C ALA A 55 -7.31 -12.26 -9.69
N LEU A 56 -7.15 -11.82 -8.44
CA LEU A 56 -5.86 -11.82 -7.75
C LEU A 56 -5.15 -13.20 -7.72
N PRO A 57 -5.85 -14.33 -7.50
CA PRO A 57 -5.21 -15.65 -7.59
C PRO A 57 -4.59 -15.95 -8.96
N ILE A 58 -5.15 -15.41 -10.05
CA ILE A 58 -4.61 -15.57 -11.41
C ILE A 58 -3.29 -14.80 -11.54
N TYR A 59 -3.25 -13.54 -11.08
CA TYR A 59 -2.02 -12.75 -11.02
C TYR A 59 -0.92 -13.49 -10.23
N HIS A 60 -1.25 -14.01 -9.05
CA HIS A 60 -0.31 -14.81 -8.25
C HIS A 60 0.19 -16.06 -8.98
N LYS A 61 -0.69 -16.75 -9.72
CA LYS A 61 -0.32 -17.93 -10.51
C LYS A 61 0.67 -17.58 -11.62
N VAL A 62 0.44 -16.48 -12.34
CA VAL A 62 1.33 -15.98 -13.39
C VAL A 62 2.69 -15.62 -12.78
N LEU A 63 2.71 -14.81 -11.73
CA LEU A 63 3.93 -14.40 -11.02
C LEU A 63 4.76 -15.61 -10.55
N LYS A 64 4.11 -16.58 -9.89
CA LYS A 64 4.74 -17.82 -9.43
C LYS A 64 5.33 -18.64 -10.58
N SER A 65 4.64 -18.71 -11.72
CA SER A 65 5.13 -19.41 -12.91
C SER A 65 6.38 -18.77 -13.49
N ILE A 66 6.43 -17.43 -13.53
CA ILE A 66 7.59 -16.68 -14.01
C ILE A 66 8.77 -16.88 -13.05
N ALA A 67 8.57 -16.65 -11.75
CA ALA A 67 9.60 -16.82 -10.73
C ALA A 67 10.21 -18.24 -10.74
N ARG A 68 9.36 -19.28 -10.87
CA ARG A 68 9.81 -20.67 -11.02
C ARG A 68 10.71 -20.85 -12.26
N THR A 69 10.34 -20.26 -13.39
CA THR A 69 11.11 -20.38 -14.63
C THR A 69 12.47 -19.70 -14.50
N ILE A 70 12.51 -18.51 -13.91
CA ILE A 70 13.76 -17.78 -13.60
C ILE A 70 14.69 -18.66 -12.76
N ALA A 71 14.16 -19.30 -11.70
CA ALA A 71 14.93 -20.18 -10.83
C ALA A 71 15.41 -21.45 -11.53
N GLN A 72 14.52 -22.17 -12.23
CA GLN A 72 14.84 -23.44 -12.91
C GLN A 72 15.90 -23.27 -14.00
N ARG A 73 15.85 -22.15 -14.72
CA ARG A 73 16.81 -21.83 -15.79
C ARG A 73 18.02 -21.04 -15.30
N LYS A 74 18.11 -20.73 -13.99
CA LYS A 74 19.17 -19.92 -13.40
C LYS A 74 19.37 -18.57 -14.10
N LEU A 75 18.29 -17.94 -14.58
CA LEU A 75 18.35 -16.70 -15.37
C LEU A 75 18.92 -15.51 -14.57
N LEU A 76 18.84 -15.57 -13.24
CA LEU A 76 19.48 -14.61 -12.34
C LEU A 76 21.01 -14.71 -12.28
N GLN A 77 21.58 -15.88 -12.64
CA GLN A 77 23.02 -16.14 -12.66
C GLN A 77 23.63 -15.85 -14.04
N ASP A 78 22.78 -15.68 -15.06
CA ASP A 78 23.18 -15.22 -16.38
C ASP A 78 23.22 -13.69 -16.36
N GLU A 79 24.42 -13.12 -16.21
CA GLU A 79 24.63 -11.67 -16.15
C GLU A 79 24.12 -10.94 -17.41
N SER A 80 24.18 -11.59 -18.57
CA SER A 80 23.66 -11.02 -19.81
C SER A 80 22.15 -10.89 -19.77
N PHE A 81 21.46 -11.94 -19.32
CA PHE A 81 20.01 -11.92 -19.13
C PHE A 81 19.59 -10.92 -18.05
N ALA A 82 20.19 -11.02 -16.85
CA ALA A 82 19.84 -10.19 -15.71
C ALA A 82 20.12 -8.70 -15.97
N GLY A 83 21.23 -8.38 -16.64
CA GLY A 83 21.56 -7.01 -17.04
C GLY A 83 20.61 -6.45 -18.11
N ARG A 84 20.17 -7.28 -19.06
CA ARG A 84 19.28 -6.86 -20.15
C ARG A 84 17.84 -6.64 -19.70
N TYR A 85 17.33 -7.45 -18.77
CA TYR A 85 15.94 -7.39 -18.29
C TYR A 85 15.87 -7.08 -16.80
N LYS A 86 16.72 -6.16 -16.33
CA LYS A 86 16.89 -5.83 -14.92
C LYS A 86 15.55 -5.50 -14.26
N GLU A 87 14.79 -4.57 -14.84
CA GLU A 87 13.51 -4.09 -14.30
C GLU A 87 12.49 -5.22 -14.17
N PHE A 88 12.38 -6.10 -15.18
CA PHE A 88 11.52 -7.28 -15.14
C PHE A 88 11.94 -8.25 -14.03
N VAL A 89 13.22 -8.58 -13.93
CA VAL A 89 13.71 -9.56 -12.97
C VAL A 89 13.58 -9.07 -11.53
N GLU A 90 13.98 -7.81 -11.28
CA GLU A 90 13.87 -7.18 -9.96
C GLU A 90 12.41 -7.05 -9.51
N TYR A 91 11.50 -6.71 -10.44
CA TYR A 91 10.06 -6.71 -10.17
C TYR A 91 9.56 -8.08 -9.76
N ILE A 92 9.87 -9.13 -10.54
CA ILE A 92 9.40 -10.49 -10.24
C ILE A 92 9.93 -10.95 -8.88
N GLN A 93 11.17 -10.63 -8.54
CA GLN A 93 11.74 -10.93 -7.23
C GLN A 93 10.98 -10.21 -6.11
N ALA A 94 10.81 -8.88 -6.21
CA ALA A 94 10.16 -8.08 -5.18
C ALA A 94 8.69 -8.46 -5.00
N ALA A 95 7.92 -8.58 -6.09
CA ALA A 95 6.51 -8.94 -6.05
C ALA A 95 6.26 -10.37 -5.55
N SER A 96 7.26 -11.27 -5.61
CA SER A 96 7.10 -12.65 -5.15
C SER A 96 7.44 -12.85 -3.67
N LEU A 97 7.95 -11.84 -2.96
CA LEU A 97 8.41 -11.98 -1.58
C LEU A 97 7.28 -12.41 -0.64
N ASP A 98 6.09 -11.80 -0.77
CA ASP A 98 4.92 -12.12 0.05
C ASP A 98 4.35 -13.53 -0.15
N ARG A 99 4.92 -14.27 -1.10
CA ARG A 99 4.59 -15.66 -1.39
C ARG A 99 5.56 -16.66 -0.77
N LEU A 100 6.66 -16.20 -0.20
CA LEU A 100 7.61 -17.04 0.50
C LEU A 100 7.11 -17.36 1.92
N PRO A 101 7.39 -18.56 2.46
CA PRO A 101 7.00 -18.89 3.82
C PRO A 101 7.58 -17.91 4.83
N GLY A 102 6.70 -17.26 5.62
CA GLY A 102 7.08 -16.31 6.65
C GLY A 102 7.55 -14.95 6.14
N HIS A 103 7.11 -14.53 4.94
CA HIS A 103 7.38 -13.21 4.37
C HIS A 103 6.08 -12.45 4.09
N GLU A 104 5.03 -12.62 4.89
CA GLU A 104 3.70 -12.04 4.64
C GLU A 104 3.74 -10.50 4.48
N LEU A 105 4.73 -9.82 5.07
CA LEU A 105 4.97 -8.38 4.89
C LEU A 105 5.52 -7.97 3.51
N GLY A 106 5.94 -8.94 2.68
CA GLY A 106 6.58 -8.68 1.39
C GLY A 106 8.00 -8.13 1.49
N PHE A 107 8.67 -8.33 2.64
CA PHE A 107 10.03 -7.86 2.87
C PHE A 107 11.10 -8.87 2.47
N THR A 108 12.33 -8.38 2.31
CA THR A 108 13.50 -9.17 1.92
C THR A 108 13.97 -10.16 3.01
N VAL A 109 13.48 -9.99 4.24
CA VAL A 109 13.72 -10.89 5.39
C VAL A 109 12.40 -11.48 5.88
N PRO A 110 12.41 -12.64 6.56
CA PRO A 110 11.20 -13.18 7.17
C PRO A 110 10.59 -12.25 8.21
N ASP A 111 9.26 -12.26 8.36
CA ASP A 111 8.49 -11.39 9.26
C ASP A 111 8.98 -11.49 10.71
N ARG A 112 9.34 -12.71 11.15
CA ARG A 112 9.94 -12.94 12.48
C ARG A 112 11.22 -12.12 12.67
N GLN A 113 12.11 -12.16 11.69
CA GLN A 113 13.38 -11.43 11.74
C GLN A 113 13.10 -9.92 11.75
N TYR A 114 12.19 -9.45 10.91
CA TYR A 114 11.77 -8.05 10.90
C TYR A 114 11.26 -7.61 12.28
N PHE A 115 10.37 -8.35 12.91
CA PHE A 115 9.84 -7.98 14.23
C PHE A 115 10.87 -8.08 15.36
N ASP A 116 11.79 -9.04 15.29
CA ASP A 116 12.88 -9.15 16.26
C ASP A 116 13.83 -7.93 16.16
N GLU A 117 14.20 -7.52 14.93
CA GLU A 117 15.09 -6.38 14.68
C GLU A 117 14.43 -5.01 14.97
N THR A 118 13.12 -4.90 14.72
CA THR A 118 12.39 -3.60 14.79
C THR A 118 11.58 -3.43 16.08
N ARG A 119 11.64 -4.41 17.00
CA ARG A 119 10.79 -4.49 18.20
C ARG A 119 10.72 -3.19 18.99
N GLN A 120 11.86 -2.53 19.21
CA GLN A 120 11.94 -1.28 19.97
C GLN A 120 11.17 -0.12 19.31
N TYR A 121 11.13 -0.09 17.98
CA TYR A 121 10.45 0.96 17.23
C TYR A 121 8.94 0.75 17.30
N VAL A 122 8.47 -0.47 17.08
CA VAL A 122 7.04 -0.76 16.89
C VAL A 122 6.27 -1.11 18.17
N GLN A 123 6.92 -1.08 19.35
CA GLN A 123 6.25 -1.29 20.63
C GLN A 123 5.23 -0.19 20.96
N ILE A 124 4.07 -0.59 21.47
CA ILE A 124 3.06 0.32 22.01
C ILE A 124 3.62 1.00 23.28
N PRO A 125 3.61 2.35 23.36
CA PRO A 125 3.98 3.06 24.58
C PRO A 125 3.24 2.58 25.82
N GLU A 126 3.97 2.38 26.93
CA GLU A 126 3.44 1.72 28.14
C GLU A 126 2.20 2.41 28.72
N PHE A 127 2.13 3.75 28.68
CA PHE A 127 0.96 4.49 29.17
C PHE A 127 -0.32 4.19 28.38
N LEU A 128 -0.20 3.77 27.11
CA LEU A 128 -1.33 3.32 26.29
C LEU A 128 -1.75 1.86 26.57
N LEU A 129 -0.99 1.13 27.40
CA LEU A 129 -1.35 -0.19 27.90
C LEU A 129 -2.12 -0.14 29.24
N ASN A 130 -2.39 1.07 29.75
CA ASN A 130 -3.20 1.27 30.94
C ASN A 130 -4.60 0.67 30.75
N GLN A 131 -5.04 -0.16 31.70
CA GLN A 131 -6.30 -0.89 31.58
C GLN A 131 -7.55 0.01 31.54
N SER A 132 -7.52 1.17 32.20
CA SER A 132 -8.61 2.14 32.13
C SER A 132 -8.70 2.76 30.74
N PHE A 133 -7.55 3.14 30.17
CA PHE A 133 -7.46 3.65 28.82
C PHE A 133 -7.91 2.59 27.80
N LEU A 134 -7.36 1.37 27.86
CA LEU A 134 -7.71 0.28 26.94
C LEU A 134 -9.21 -0.04 26.94
N ARG A 135 -9.87 0.00 28.11
CA ARG A 135 -11.32 -0.18 28.20
C ARG A 135 -12.07 0.97 27.54
N SER A 136 -11.62 2.20 27.75
CA SER A 136 -12.27 3.41 27.25
C SER A 136 -12.13 3.58 25.73
N VAL A 137 -10.96 3.25 25.16
CA VAL A 137 -10.73 3.35 23.71
C VAL A 137 -11.37 2.21 22.91
N SER A 138 -11.93 1.19 23.58
CA SER A 138 -12.51 0.05 22.88
C SER A 138 -13.90 0.31 22.27
N ARG A 139 -14.54 1.42 22.64
CA ARG A 139 -15.91 1.75 22.25
C ARG A 139 -16.09 3.24 22.07
N ASP A 140 -16.93 3.60 21.10
CA ASP A 140 -17.32 4.99 20.82
C ASP A 140 -17.89 5.68 22.07
N GLU A 141 -18.80 5.02 22.81
CA GLU A 141 -19.49 5.65 23.96
C GLU A 141 -18.55 6.01 25.13
N THR A 142 -17.32 5.49 25.12
CA THR A 142 -16.30 5.78 26.14
C THR A 142 -15.09 6.51 25.58
N LEU A 143 -15.12 6.92 24.32
CA LEU A 143 -13.98 7.50 23.63
C LEU A 143 -13.54 8.84 24.24
N ASP A 144 -14.48 9.66 24.69
CA ASP A 144 -14.17 10.91 25.42
C ASP A 144 -13.37 10.68 26.69
N ARG A 145 -13.59 9.54 27.38
CA ARG A 145 -12.81 9.18 28.58
C ARG A 145 -11.38 8.79 28.20
N ALA A 146 -11.20 8.11 27.07
CA ALA A 146 -9.87 7.81 26.54
C ALA A 146 -9.12 9.11 26.17
N LYS A 147 -9.79 10.06 25.51
CA LYS A 147 -9.23 11.38 25.19
C LYS A 147 -8.92 12.19 26.45
N ALA A 148 -9.78 12.17 27.46
CA ALA A 148 -9.51 12.83 28.75
C ALA A 148 -8.26 12.27 29.45
N PHE A 149 -8.05 10.95 29.39
CA PHE A 149 -6.81 10.34 29.87
C PHE A 149 -5.58 10.87 29.11
N LEU A 150 -5.65 11.02 27.79
CA LEU A 150 -4.55 11.58 26.99
C LEU A 150 -4.30 13.06 27.31
N ARG A 151 -5.35 13.86 27.55
CA ARG A 151 -5.21 15.25 28.02
C ARG A 151 -4.50 15.32 29.38
N GLN A 152 -4.83 14.40 30.30
CA GLN A 152 -4.13 14.29 31.58
C GLN A 152 -2.64 13.94 31.37
N VAL A 153 -2.33 12.99 30.49
CA VAL A 153 -0.94 12.67 30.13
C VAL A 153 -0.21 13.90 29.56
N ASN A 154 -0.87 14.70 28.71
CA ASN A 154 -0.30 15.94 28.17
C ASN A 154 -0.07 17.04 29.22
N SER A 155 -0.90 17.14 30.25
CA SER A 155 -0.74 18.15 31.31
C SER A 155 0.55 18.01 32.12
N ALA A 156 1.19 16.84 32.07
CA ALA A 156 2.46 16.56 32.73
C ALA A 156 3.66 16.58 31.76
N ARG A 157 3.45 16.96 30.48
CA ARG A 157 4.47 16.98 29.43
C ARG A 157 4.80 18.40 29.02
N GLU A 158 6.06 18.61 28.66
CA GLU A 158 6.51 19.84 28.00
C GLU A 158 5.81 20.02 26.64
N PRO A 159 5.59 21.26 26.17
CA PRO A 159 4.87 21.52 24.92
C PRO A 159 5.41 20.76 23.69
N SER A 160 6.73 20.57 23.57
CA SER A 160 7.36 19.81 22.48
C SER A 160 7.05 18.31 22.52
N ASP A 161 6.69 17.80 23.69
CA ASP A 161 6.55 16.37 23.97
C ASP A 161 5.07 15.97 24.09
N GLN A 162 4.15 16.93 23.92
CA GLN A 162 2.72 16.69 23.97
C GLN A 162 2.26 15.80 22.81
N LEU A 163 1.36 14.88 23.15
CA LEU A 163 0.68 13.99 22.22
C LEU A 163 -0.26 14.79 21.33
N LEU A 164 -0.32 14.45 20.04
CA LEU A 164 -1.40 14.86 19.16
C LEU A 164 -2.38 13.69 19.05
N PHE A 165 -3.67 13.91 19.28
CA PHE A 165 -4.67 12.86 19.15
C PHE A 165 -6.02 13.40 18.74
N PHE A 166 -6.75 12.61 17.96
CA PHE A 166 -8.12 12.89 17.53
C PHE A 166 -8.79 11.58 17.13
N SER A 167 -10.13 11.56 17.19
CA SER A 167 -10.89 10.45 16.62
C SER A 167 -11.40 10.79 15.23
N TYR A 168 -11.49 9.79 14.37
CA TYR A 168 -12.02 9.98 13.03
C TYR A 168 -12.60 8.68 12.49
N ARG A 169 -13.42 8.80 11.45
CA ARG A 169 -13.85 7.66 10.64
C ARG A 169 -12.99 7.59 9.38
N SER A 170 -12.28 6.48 9.17
CA SER A 170 -11.58 6.18 7.92
C SER A 170 -12.57 6.12 6.77
N LYS A 171 -12.23 6.69 5.62
CA LYS A 171 -13.09 6.61 4.43
C LYS A 171 -13.04 5.24 3.74
N HIS A 172 -11.91 4.55 3.85
CA HIS A 172 -11.55 3.50 2.88
C HIS A 172 -11.06 2.22 3.54
N LEU A 173 -10.28 2.36 4.62
CA LEU A 173 -9.68 1.22 5.29
C LEU A 173 -10.50 0.88 6.53
N GLY A 174 -11.13 -0.29 6.51
CA GLY A 174 -11.60 -0.98 7.72
C GLY A 174 -10.43 -1.41 8.61
N THR A 175 -10.73 -2.08 9.70
CA THR A 175 -9.69 -2.69 10.53
C THR A 175 -9.37 -4.10 10.05
N PRO A 176 -8.13 -4.61 10.22
CA PRO A 176 -7.78 -5.98 9.83
C PRO A 176 -8.66 -7.10 10.40
N ASP A 177 -9.44 -6.82 11.46
CA ASP A 177 -10.37 -7.78 12.06
C ASP A 177 -11.86 -7.45 11.81
N ASN A 178 -12.15 -6.35 11.12
CA ASN A 178 -13.49 -5.92 10.76
C ASN A 178 -13.43 -4.88 9.63
N ASP A 179 -13.76 -5.30 8.42
CA ASP A 179 -13.77 -4.45 7.21
C ASP A 179 -14.80 -3.32 7.29
N ASP A 180 -15.84 -3.46 8.13
CA ASP A 180 -16.88 -2.45 8.35
C ASP A 180 -16.55 -1.47 9.49
N SER A 181 -15.52 -1.74 10.30
CA SER A 181 -15.10 -0.85 11.38
C SER A 181 -14.13 0.21 10.87
N PHE A 182 -14.64 1.42 10.70
CA PHE A 182 -13.86 2.55 10.19
C PHE A 182 -13.41 3.54 11.26
N GLU A 183 -14.01 3.49 12.45
CA GLU A 183 -13.74 4.45 13.51
C GLU A 183 -12.40 4.16 14.20
N ARG A 184 -11.61 5.22 14.41
CA ARG A 184 -10.24 5.14 14.90
C ARG A 184 -9.95 6.26 15.88
N LEU A 185 -9.17 5.97 16.92
CA LEU A 185 -8.44 6.97 17.69
C LEU A 185 -6.98 6.94 17.25
N LEU A 186 -6.51 8.02 16.63
CA LEU A 186 -5.10 8.21 16.30
C LEU A 186 -4.40 8.98 17.42
N ILE A 187 -3.22 8.52 17.80
CA ILE A 187 -2.35 9.12 18.81
C ILE A 187 -0.94 9.20 18.24
N VAL A 188 -0.47 10.40 17.95
CA VAL A 188 0.91 10.67 17.58
C VAL A 188 1.70 11.01 18.83
N VAL A 189 2.67 10.15 19.14
CA VAL A 189 3.59 10.27 20.26
C VAL A 189 4.90 10.84 19.72
N PRO A 190 5.27 12.09 20.07
CA PRO A 190 6.49 12.72 19.58
C PRO A 190 7.73 11.87 19.88
N GLY A 191 8.65 11.82 18.92
CA GLY A 191 9.96 11.22 19.09
C GLY A 191 11.00 12.22 19.60
N ASN A 192 12.21 11.72 19.84
CA ASN A 192 13.40 12.53 20.09
C ASN A 192 14.57 11.94 19.30
N ALA A 193 14.82 12.51 18.13
CA ALA A 193 15.88 12.04 17.22
C ALA A 193 17.28 12.10 17.87
N ALA A 194 17.55 13.12 18.71
CA ALA A 194 18.83 13.25 19.43
C ALA A 194 19.05 12.12 20.45
N ALA A 195 17.97 11.57 21.01
CA ALA A 195 18.00 10.43 21.92
C ALA A 195 17.73 9.08 21.22
N GLY A 196 17.61 9.05 19.89
CA GLY A 196 17.26 7.84 19.13
C GLY A 196 15.85 7.31 19.43
N VAL A 197 14.95 8.13 19.99
CA VAL A 197 13.56 7.76 20.27
C VAL A 197 12.71 8.09 19.03
N PRO A 198 12.04 7.11 18.44
CA PRO A 198 11.24 7.35 17.24
C PRO A 198 9.92 8.06 17.55
N GLU A 199 9.40 8.82 16.59
CA GLU A 199 8.01 9.24 16.65
C GLU A 199 7.11 8.03 16.34
N LYS A 200 5.96 7.91 17.03
CA LYS A 200 5.03 6.79 16.87
C LYS A 200 3.61 7.28 16.59
N TRP A 201 3.00 6.71 15.57
CA TRP A 201 1.61 6.86 15.19
C TRP A 201 0.88 5.59 15.66
N VAL A 202 0.17 5.71 16.77
CA VAL A 202 -0.56 4.60 17.39
C VAL A 202 -2.04 4.78 17.11
N GLN A 203 -2.64 3.79 16.47
CA GLN A 203 -4.02 3.85 16.03
C GLN A 203 -4.83 2.70 16.64
N PHE A 204 -5.86 3.04 17.41
CA PHE A 204 -6.78 2.06 17.96
C PHE A 204 -8.04 2.02 17.10
N GLY A 205 -8.43 0.84 16.64
CA GLY A 205 -9.78 0.64 16.10
C GLY A 205 -10.83 0.81 17.20
N VAL A 206 -11.92 1.51 16.91
CA VAL A 206 -13.02 1.74 17.84
C VAL A 206 -14.23 0.95 17.35
N THR A 207 -14.89 0.24 18.27
CA THR A 207 -16.10 -0.53 17.91
C THR A 207 -17.23 0.45 17.64
N ASP A 208 -17.81 0.41 16.44
CA ASP A 208 -19.01 1.18 16.10
C ASP A 208 -20.15 0.81 17.07
N PRO A 209 -20.94 1.78 17.58
CA PRO A 209 -22.07 1.52 18.48
C PRO A 209 -23.04 0.43 18.01
N LYS A 210 -23.17 0.23 16.70
CA LYS A 210 -24.08 -0.76 16.10
C LYS A 210 -23.50 -2.18 16.09
N GLU A 211 -22.19 -2.30 16.27
CA GLU A 211 -21.48 -3.57 16.15
C GLU A 211 -21.44 -4.35 17.46
N ARG A 212 -21.77 -5.63 17.36
CA ARG A 212 -21.70 -6.56 18.51
C ARG A 212 -20.29 -7.07 18.75
N ILE A 213 -19.53 -7.25 17.67
CA ILE A 213 -18.16 -7.77 17.71
C ILE A 213 -17.24 -6.59 17.98
N ARG A 214 -16.41 -6.72 19.02
CA ARG A 214 -15.46 -5.67 19.36
C ARG A 214 -14.31 -5.65 18.37
N THR A 215 -14.01 -4.46 17.86
CA THR A 215 -12.77 -4.20 17.13
C THR A 215 -11.57 -4.46 18.03
N ARG A 216 -10.57 -5.17 17.51
CA ARG A 216 -9.38 -5.63 18.23
C ARG A 216 -8.14 -4.91 17.78
N ASN A 217 -8.08 -4.49 16.51
CA ASN A 217 -6.89 -3.89 15.91
C ASN A 217 -6.32 -2.71 16.71
N VAL A 218 -5.00 -2.72 16.82
CA VAL A 218 -4.16 -1.58 17.20
C VAL A 218 -2.97 -1.59 16.27
N SER A 219 -2.75 -0.53 15.51
CA SER A 219 -1.61 -0.39 14.61
C SER A 219 -0.59 0.58 15.20
N VAL A 220 0.70 0.23 15.12
CA VAL A 220 1.79 1.15 15.44
C VAL A 220 2.61 1.35 14.17
N VAL A 221 2.77 2.60 13.75
CA VAL A 221 3.71 2.99 12.70
C VAL A 221 4.71 3.96 13.32
N SER A 222 5.99 3.83 13.02
CA SER A 222 7.05 4.65 13.60
C SER A 222 7.86 5.33 12.51
N ALA A 223 8.17 6.60 12.72
CA ALA A 223 9.11 7.35 11.89
C ALA A 223 10.45 7.46 12.63
N VAL A 224 11.51 6.92 12.03
CA VAL A 224 12.86 6.92 12.60
C VAL A 224 13.75 7.78 11.73
N ALA A 225 14.24 8.88 12.29
CA ALA A 225 15.14 9.77 11.58
C ALA A 225 16.43 9.05 11.16
N GLY A 226 16.76 9.14 9.88
CA GLY A 226 18.04 8.73 9.31
C GLY A 226 19.09 9.83 9.46
N SER A 227 20.36 9.45 9.32
CA SER A 227 21.49 10.39 9.36
C SER A 227 21.53 11.38 8.19
N ASP A 228 20.80 11.07 7.11
CA ASP A 228 20.68 11.88 5.90
C ASP A 228 19.48 12.85 5.94
N GLY A 229 18.82 12.98 7.09
CA GLY A 229 17.65 13.85 7.27
C GLY A 229 16.34 13.27 6.71
N THR A 230 16.35 12.03 6.23
CA THR A 230 15.13 11.31 5.83
C THR A 230 14.57 10.46 6.97
N PHE A 231 13.46 9.75 6.76
CA PHE A 231 12.86 8.88 7.77
C PHE A 231 12.65 7.46 7.26
N ASN A 232 13.02 6.48 8.08
CA ASN A 232 12.66 5.09 7.88
C ASN A 232 11.37 4.78 8.63
N THR A 233 10.47 4.03 7.97
CA THR A 233 9.21 3.62 8.56
C THR A 233 9.25 2.17 9.03
N TYR A 234 8.75 1.94 10.24
CA TYR A 234 8.52 0.60 10.79
C TYR A 234 7.08 0.48 11.27
N PHE A 235 6.48 -0.70 11.14
CA PHE A 235 5.11 -0.89 11.57
C PHE A 235 4.87 -2.26 12.18
N LYS A 236 3.80 -2.35 12.98
CA LYS A 236 3.28 -3.62 13.50
C LYS A 236 1.81 -3.48 13.85
N ASP A 237 1.04 -4.50 13.46
CA ASP A 237 -0.33 -4.67 13.91
C ASP A 237 -0.42 -5.56 15.14
N TYR A 238 -1.32 -5.19 16.03
CA TYR A 238 -1.62 -5.87 17.27
C TYR A 238 -3.11 -6.13 17.38
N PHE A 239 -3.47 -7.18 18.13
CA PHE A 239 -4.84 -7.42 18.57
C PHE A 239 -4.99 -7.33 20.08
N ARG A 240 -6.02 -6.59 20.47
CA ARG A 240 -6.62 -6.68 21.81
C ARG A 240 -7.34 -8.03 21.94
N THR A 241 -7.17 -8.64 23.11
CA THR A 241 -7.91 -9.83 23.53
C THR A 241 -8.77 -9.47 24.73
N TYR A 242 -10.08 -9.63 24.57
CA TYR A 242 -11.07 -9.26 25.58
C TYR A 242 -11.45 -10.47 26.43
N ARG A 243 -11.24 -10.37 27.75
CA ARG A 243 -11.74 -11.34 28.74
C ARG A 243 -12.96 -10.76 29.46
N ARG A 244 -14.02 -11.56 29.69
CA ARG A 244 -15.32 -11.11 30.21
C ARG A 244 -15.27 -10.18 31.44
N LYS A 245 -14.29 -10.38 32.33
CA LYS A 245 -14.02 -9.52 33.51
C LYS A 245 -12.52 -9.31 33.73
N GLY A 246 -11.70 -9.62 32.73
CA GLY A 246 -10.25 -9.64 32.87
C GLY A 246 -9.60 -8.38 32.32
N PRO A 247 -8.27 -8.26 32.47
CA PRO A 247 -7.50 -7.27 31.75
C PRO A 247 -7.61 -7.51 30.23
N ILE A 248 -7.55 -6.43 29.47
CA ILE A 248 -7.34 -6.46 28.03
C ILE A 248 -5.85 -6.68 27.81
N SER A 249 -5.49 -7.79 27.18
CA SER A 249 -4.12 -8.05 26.75
C SER A 249 -3.93 -7.67 25.28
N ILE A 250 -2.78 -7.13 24.93
CA ILE A 250 -2.41 -6.82 23.55
C ILE A 250 -1.22 -7.68 23.15
N ARG A 251 -1.31 -8.32 21.98
CA ARG A 251 -0.22 -9.08 21.36
C ARG A 251 -0.20 -8.80 19.86
N GLY A 252 0.97 -8.93 19.24
CA GLY A 252 1.08 -8.76 17.80
C GLY A 252 0.24 -9.80 17.07
N ARG A 253 -0.29 -9.41 15.91
CA ARG A 253 -1.19 -10.25 15.12
C ARG A 253 -0.48 -11.51 14.62
N TRP A 254 0.75 -11.35 14.15
CA TRP A 254 1.67 -12.43 13.82
C TRP A 254 1.84 -13.46 14.95
N GLU A 255 2.17 -13.01 16.16
CA GLU A 255 2.39 -13.90 17.32
C GLU A 255 1.11 -14.65 17.74
N LEU A 256 -0.05 -14.18 17.32
CA LEU A 256 -1.34 -14.80 17.56
C LEU A 256 -1.77 -15.76 16.44
N GLY A 257 -0.98 -15.89 15.37
CA GLY A 257 -1.26 -16.79 14.24
C GLY A 257 -2.31 -16.26 13.27
N TYR A 258 -2.59 -14.95 13.28
CA TYR A 258 -3.51 -14.31 12.32
C TYR A 258 -2.76 -13.73 11.10
N GLY A 259 -1.45 -13.97 11.01
CA GLY A 259 -0.58 -13.39 9.99
C GLY A 259 -0.39 -11.87 10.15
N ASP A 260 0.15 -11.23 9.12
CA ASP A 260 0.23 -9.77 9.00
C ASP A 260 -0.29 -9.28 7.65
N ASP A 261 -0.60 -7.98 7.57
CA ASP A 261 -0.94 -7.35 6.31
C ASP A 261 0.29 -6.70 5.70
N ASN A 262 0.46 -6.96 4.41
CA ASN A 262 1.44 -6.30 3.59
C ASN A 262 1.00 -4.84 3.33
N CYS A 263 1.34 -3.90 4.22
CA CYS A 263 1.02 -2.48 4.03
C CYS A 263 1.57 -1.94 2.70
N VAL A 264 2.70 -2.48 2.23
CA VAL A 264 3.33 -2.03 0.98
C VAL A 264 2.60 -2.52 -0.27
N ARG A 265 1.67 -3.47 -0.12
CA ARG A 265 0.75 -3.88 -1.19
C ARG A 265 -0.24 -2.77 -1.54
N CYS A 266 -0.73 -2.03 -0.56
CA CYS A 266 -1.73 -0.98 -0.78
C CYS A 266 -1.08 0.39 -1.00
N HIS A 267 0.01 0.70 -0.30
CA HIS A 267 0.67 1.99 -0.39
C HIS A 267 2.19 1.87 -0.26
N LYS A 268 2.93 2.52 -1.16
CA LYS A 268 4.40 2.55 -1.11
C LYS A 268 4.95 3.59 -0.14
N SER A 269 4.11 4.07 0.77
CA SER A 269 4.46 5.03 1.81
C SER A 269 4.16 4.47 3.18
N GLY A 270 5.13 4.54 4.09
CA GLY A 270 4.98 3.93 5.41
C GLY A 270 3.97 4.66 6.31
N ILE A 271 3.97 5.99 6.28
CA ILE A 271 2.98 6.85 6.93
C ILE A 271 2.14 7.51 5.83
N LEU A 272 0.84 7.68 6.07
CA LEU A 272 -0.06 8.33 5.13
C LEU A 272 -0.67 9.58 5.78
N PRO A 273 -1.00 10.60 4.97
CA PRO A 273 -1.86 11.67 5.42
C PRO A 273 -3.24 11.12 5.79
N ILE A 274 -3.87 11.72 6.80
CA ILE A 274 -5.19 11.33 7.28
C ILE A 274 -6.26 12.17 6.57
N PHE A 275 -7.08 11.48 5.77
CA PHE A 275 -8.24 12.06 5.11
C PHE A 275 -9.52 11.39 5.64
N PRO A 276 -10.07 11.90 6.75
CA PRO A 276 -11.22 11.29 7.41
C PRO A 276 -12.50 11.49 6.61
N VAL A 277 -13.53 10.67 6.83
CA VAL A 277 -14.91 10.93 6.36
C VAL A 277 -15.29 12.35 6.77
N ASP A 278 -15.91 13.07 5.84
CA ASP A 278 -16.30 14.47 6.04
C ASP A 278 -17.14 14.57 7.33
N ASP A 279 -16.87 15.59 8.12
CA ASP A 279 -17.50 15.85 9.42
C ASP A 279 -17.31 14.75 10.51
N SER A 280 -16.46 13.75 10.30
CA SER A 280 -16.19 12.71 11.32
C SER A 280 -15.17 13.13 12.38
N VAL A 281 -14.43 14.22 12.15
CA VAL A 281 -13.53 14.83 13.14
C VAL A 281 -14.24 16.01 13.78
N SER A 282 -14.28 16.03 15.12
CA SER A 282 -14.97 17.09 15.85
C SER A 282 -14.33 18.46 15.60
N PRO A 283 -15.10 19.57 15.65
CA PRO A 283 -14.56 20.90 15.35
C PRO A 283 -13.35 21.31 16.19
N ASP A 284 -13.28 20.88 17.46
CA ASP A 284 -12.16 21.14 18.36
C ASP A 284 -10.89 20.33 18.04
N GLU A 285 -11.01 19.25 17.26
CA GLU A 285 -9.90 18.39 16.86
C GLU A 285 -9.34 18.70 15.46
N GLN A 286 -9.99 19.59 14.70
CA GLN A 286 -9.58 19.95 13.33
C GLN A 286 -8.16 20.51 13.27
N GLN A 287 -7.76 21.33 14.24
CA GLN A 287 -6.39 21.86 14.30
C GLN A 287 -5.37 20.75 14.55
N THR A 288 -5.73 19.73 15.33
CA THR A 288 -4.86 18.57 15.55
C THR A 288 -4.72 17.73 14.28
N LEU A 289 -5.81 17.52 13.54
CA LEU A 289 -5.74 16.86 12.22
C LEU A 289 -4.81 17.61 11.26
N LEU A 290 -4.93 18.94 11.17
CA LEU A 290 -4.04 19.76 10.34
C LEU A 290 -2.59 19.66 10.79
N ALA A 291 -2.32 19.70 12.09
CA ALA A 291 -0.96 19.55 12.63
C ALA A 291 -0.35 18.17 12.34
N VAL A 292 -1.14 17.10 12.42
CA VAL A 292 -0.71 15.74 12.07
C VAL A 292 -0.40 15.61 10.58
N ASN A 293 -1.24 16.16 9.71
CA ASN A 293 -1.01 16.16 8.26
C ASN A 293 0.18 17.05 7.87
N GLU A 294 0.41 18.16 8.58
CA GLU A 294 1.61 18.97 8.40
C GLU A 294 2.87 18.21 8.84
N ARG A 295 2.79 17.49 9.96
CA ARG A 295 3.89 16.65 10.42
C ARG A 295 4.24 15.55 9.42
N PHE A 296 3.25 14.92 8.80
CA PHE A 296 3.50 13.94 7.74
C PHE A 296 4.39 14.49 6.60
N ARG A 297 4.23 15.77 6.23
CA ARG A 297 5.00 16.40 5.14
C ARG A 297 6.49 16.53 5.44
N THR A 298 6.90 16.43 6.71
CA THR A 298 8.31 16.56 7.11
C THR A 298 9.11 15.27 6.95
N TYR A 299 8.45 14.13 6.71
CA TYR A 299 9.12 12.83 6.61
C TYR A 299 9.89 12.60 5.32
N GLY A 300 9.63 13.42 4.30
CA GLY A 300 10.23 13.26 2.99
C GLY A 300 9.78 11.96 2.30
N PRO A 301 10.60 11.44 1.38
CA PRO A 301 10.28 10.24 0.61
C PRO A 301 10.06 9.01 1.52
N PRO A 302 9.13 8.12 1.18
CA PRO A 302 8.91 6.91 1.94
C PRO A 302 10.12 5.97 1.86
N ARG A 303 10.49 5.40 3.00
CA ARG A 303 11.55 4.39 3.10
C ARG A 303 11.17 3.31 4.08
N PHE A 304 11.44 2.06 3.70
CA PHE A 304 11.28 0.87 4.54
C PHE A 304 12.65 0.29 4.89
N ASP A 305 13.66 1.16 5.03
CA ASP A 305 15.06 0.81 5.29
C ASP A 305 15.56 -0.30 4.31
N LYS A 306 16.35 -1.25 4.77
CA LYS A 306 16.82 -2.42 4.00
C LYS A 306 15.75 -3.47 3.70
N TYR A 307 14.55 -3.34 4.27
CA TYR A 307 13.53 -4.40 4.23
C TYR A 307 12.74 -4.39 2.92
N LEU A 308 12.61 -3.23 2.28
CA LEU A 308 11.97 -3.08 0.98
C LEU A 308 12.58 -1.93 0.19
N ASP A 309 12.80 -2.18 -1.10
CA ASP A 309 13.11 -1.15 -2.09
C ASP A 309 11.89 -0.94 -2.97
N GLU A 310 11.15 0.14 -2.71
CA GLU A 310 9.90 0.47 -3.39
C GLU A 310 10.09 0.75 -4.89
N SER A 311 11.31 1.11 -5.31
CA SER A 311 11.61 1.38 -6.72
C SER A 311 11.51 0.14 -7.61
N LYS A 312 11.53 -1.05 -7.01
CA LYS A 312 11.36 -2.33 -7.71
C LYS A 312 9.92 -2.60 -8.15
N PHE A 313 8.95 -1.77 -7.77
CA PHE A 313 7.57 -1.86 -8.26
C PHE A 313 7.29 -0.96 -9.47
N GLY A 314 8.31 -0.23 -9.93
CA GLY A 314 8.23 0.59 -11.12
C GLY A 314 7.47 1.91 -10.93
N PRO A 315 7.28 2.65 -12.04
CA PRO A 315 6.61 3.94 -12.02
C PRO A 315 5.14 3.80 -11.60
N GLY A 316 4.60 4.90 -11.04
CA GLY A 316 3.21 4.98 -10.62
C GLY A 316 2.24 5.34 -11.76
N ILE A 317 0.96 5.15 -11.50
CA ILE A 317 -0.13 5.62 -12.35
C ILE A 317 -0.01 7.14 -12.58
N GLY A 318 -0.28 7.59 -13.82
CA GLY A 318 -0.22 9.01 -14.17
C GLY A 318 1.19 9.55 -14.43
N SER A 319 2.20 8.68 -14.58
CA SER A 319 3.59 9.08 -14.85
C SER A 319 3.92 9.26 -16.34
N ALA A 320 3.01 8.94 -17.26
CA ALA A 320 3.29 9.10 -18.70
C ALA A 320 3.38 10.58 -19.08
N SER A 321 4.18 10.87 -20.13
CA SER A 321 4.28 12.23 -20.66
C SER A 321 2.99 12.67 -21.35
N ARG A 322 2.85 13.97 -21.58
CA ARG A 322 1.71 14.53 -22.32
C ARG A 322 1.66 13.97 -23.75
N GLU A 323 2.79 13.84 -24.42
CA GLU A 323 2.90 13.31 -25.77
C GLU A 323 2.46 11.84 -25.82
N ALA A 324 2.84 11.04 -24.81
CA ALA A 324 2.40 9.65 -24.70
C ALA A 324 0.87 9.53 -24.55
N ARG A 325 0.25 10.47 -23.81
CA ARG A 325 -1.21 10.55 -23.66
C ARG A 325 -1.90 10.97 -24.93
N ASP A 326 -1.41 12.00 -25.61
CA ASP A 326 -1.97 12.46 -26.88
C ASP A 326 -1.89 11.37 -27.94
N LYS A 327 -0.79 10.61 -27.98
CA LYS A 327 -0.66 9.44 -28.86
C LYS A 327 -1.67 8.34 -28.54
N ARG A 328 -1.99 8.12 -27.25
CA ARG A 328 -2.88 7.04 -26.80
C ARG A 328 -4.35 7.39 -26.94
N PHE A 329 -4.73 8.59 -26.53
CA PHE A 329 -6.13 9.00 -26.36
C PHE A 329 -6.61 10.00 -27.42
N GLY A 330 -5.73 10.39 -28.35
CA GLY A 330 -6.02 11.32 -29.43
C GLY A 330 -5.32 12.67 -29.25
N GLU A 331 -4.99 13.30 -30.37
CA GLU A 331 -4.32 14.60 -30.38
C GLU A 331 -5.09 15.64 -29.55
N GLY A 332 -4.38 16.35 -28.66
CA GLY A 332 -4.98 17.36 -27.79
C GLY A 332 -5.64 16.82 -26.52
N PHE A 333 -5.65 15.50 -26.28
CA PHE A 333 -6.22 14.91 -25.08
C PHE A 333 -5.63 15.49 -23.78
N GLY A 334 -4.31 15.72 -23.71
CA GLY A 334 -3.65 16.35 -22.56
C GLY A 334 -4.12 17.78 -22.27
N GLY A 335 -4.79 18.42 -23.23
CA GLY A 335 -5.47 19.71 -23.08
C GLY A 335 -6.92 19.63 -22.59
N THR A 336 -7.47 18.43 -22.38
CA THR A 336 -8.81 18.25 -21.79
C THR A 336 -8.74 18.36 -20.26
N ASP A 337 -9.89 18.49 -19.59
CA ASP A 337 -9.94 18.50 -18.12
C ASP A 337 -9.41 17.21 -17.52
N VAL A 338 -9.78 16.07 -18.10
CA VAL A 338 -9.33 14.73 -17.69
C VAL A 338 -7.83 14.57 -17.95
N GLY A 339 -7.34 14.89 -19.16
CA GLY A 339 -5.92 14.78 -19.49
C GLY A 339 -5.03 15.67 -18.60
N ARG A 340 -5.50 16.86 -18.23
CA ARG A 340 -4.84 17.72 -17.24
C ARG A 340 -4.89 17.17 -15.81
N ALA A 341 -5.93 16.38 -15.50
CA ALA A 341 -6.13 15.76 -14.20
C ALA A 341 -5.37 14.43 -14.03
N MET A 342 -4.85 13.84 -15.11
CA MET A 342 -3.92 12.70 -15.05
C MET A 342 -2.54 13.12 -14.53
N SER A 343 -2.48 13.71 -13.34
CA SER A 343 -1.27 14.26 -12.74
C SER A 343 -0.94 13.62 -11.39
N CYS A 344 -1.37 12.37 -11.18
CA CYS A 344 -1.14 11.64 -9.93
C CYS A 344 0.35 11.58 -9.56
N ALA A 345 1.23 11.40 -10.55
CA ALA A 345 2.68 11.38 -10.37
C ALA A 345 3.27 12.70 -9.86
N ALA A 346 2.56 13.83 -9.95
CA ALA A 346 3.02 15.10 -9.40
C ALA A 346 3.19 15.05 -7.87
N CYS A 347 2.38 14.22 -7.19
CA CYS A 347 2.48 13.96 -5.75
C CYS A 347 3.01 12.55 -5.45
N HIS A 348 2.67 11.57 -6.29
CA HIS A 348 3.00 10.16 -6.11
C HIS A 348 4.21 9.74 -6.95
N GLN A 349 5.33 10.42 -6.75
CA GLN A 349 6.63 10.00 -7.23
C GLN A 349 7.48 9.46 -6.09
N ARG A 350 8.58 8.79 -6.43
CA ARG A 350 9.48 8.13 -5.46
C ARG A 350 9.97 9.11 -4.41
N GLU A 351 10.34 10.31 -4.82
CA GLU A 351 10.92 11.35 -3.98
C GLU A 351 9.87 12.18 -3.22
N GLN A 352 8.59 11.76 -3.27
CA GLN A 352 7.48 12.45 -2.60
C GLN A 352 6.62 11.44 -1.83
N LEU A 353 5.34 11.23 -2.19
CA LEU A 353 4.39 10.38 -1.47
C LEU A 353 4.48 8.90 -1.83
N GLY A 354 5.54 8.49 -2.53
CA GLY A 354 5.67 7.14 -3.07
C GLY A 354 4.82 6.92 -4.32
N ALA A 355 5.32 6.04 -5.20
CA ALA A 355 4.64 5.72 -6.45
C ALA A 355 3.34 4.94 -6.20
N LEU A 356 2.27 5.32 -6.90
CA LEU A 356 1.05 4.51 -7.02
C LEU A 356 1.25 3.41 -8.07
N SER A 357 2.15 2.47 -7.79
CA SER A 357 2.54 1.39 -8.70
C SER A 357 2.00 0.03 -8.23
N TRP A 358 1.74 -0.86 -9.19
CA TRP A 358 1.20 -2.20 -8.91
C TRP A 358 2.22 -3.11 -8.19
N PRO A 359 1.82 -3.90 -7.17
CA PRO A 359 0.47 -4.04 -6.64
C PRO A 359 0.00 -2.79 -5.91
N ILE A 360 -1.26 -2.43 -6.10
CA ILE A 360 -1.91 -1.31 -5.43
C ILE A 360 -3.37 -1.66 -5.16
N ASP A 361 -3.94 -1.08 -4.11
CA ASP A 361 -5.33 -1.28 -3.73
C ASP A 361 -6.27 -0.42 -4.60
N PRO A 362 -7.09 -1.03 -5.47
CA PRO A 362 -8.00 -0.29 -6.33
C PRO A 362 -9.10 0.41 -5.53
N VAL A 363 -9.54 -0.15 -4.40
CA VAL A 363 -10.56 0.46 -3.54
C VAL A 363 -10.06 1.80 -3.04
N VAL A 364 -8.80 1.84 -2.58
CA VAL A 364 -8.18 3.06 -2.05
C VAL A 364 -8.01 4.11 -3.15
N ILE A 365 -7.49 3.77 -4.34
CA ILE A 365 -7.31 4.78 -5.40
C ILE A 365 -8.66 5.31 -5.89
N ASN A 366 -9.57 4.39 -6.23
CA ASN A 366 -10.87 4.74 -6.81
C ASN A 366 -11.63 5.65 -5.85
N SER A 367 -11.60 5.36 -4.55
CA SER A 367 -12.32 6.16 -3.58
C SER A 367 -11.81 7.60 -3.44
N TYR A 368 -10.51 7.85 -3.63
CA TYR A 368 -9.97 9.22 -3.67
C TYR A 368 -10.33 9.96 -4.95
N ILE A 369 -10.34 9.25 -6.09
CA ILE A 369 -10.75 9.82 -7.38
C ILE A 369 -12.24 10.13 -7.35
N ASP A 370 -13.08 9.13 -7.05
CA ASP A 370 -14.54 9.20 -7.01
C ASP A 370 -15.02 10.16 -5.93
N GLY A 371 -14.30 10.26 -4.80
CA GLY A 371 -14.57 11.25 -3.76
C GLY A 371 -14.17 12.68 -4.13
N GLY A 372 -13.45 12.89 -5.23
CA GLY A 372 -13.02 14.20 -5.72
C GLY A 372 -11.82 14.81 -4.98
N GLN A 373 -11.07 13.99 -4.26
CA GLN A 373 -9.82 14.42 -3.59
C GLN A 373 -8.59 14.23 -4.47
N MET A 374 -8.69 13.41 -5.52
CA MET A 374 -7.62 13.20 -6.50
C MET A 374 -8.06 13.49 -7.94
N PRO A 375 -7.23 14.21 -8.72
CA PRO A 375 -5.97 14.82 -8.32
C PRO A 375 -6.20 16.05 -7.42
N PHE A 376 -5.29 16.27 -6.47
CA PHE A 376 -5.40 17.39 -5.54
C PHE A 376 -5.46 18.75 -6.27
N GLY A 377 -6.31 19.65 -5.80
CA GLY A 377 -6.45 21.00 -6.35
C GLY A 377 -7.29 21.10 -7.64
N ARG A 378 -7.86 20.00 -8.13
CA ARG A 378 -8.84 20.02 -9.23
C ARG A 378 -10.21 19.58 -8.74
N ARG A 379 -11.25 20.22 -9.26
CA ARG A 379 -12.64 19.79 -9.08
C ARG A 379 -13.13 19.24 -10.40
N LEU A 380 -13.46 17.95 -10.42
CA LEU A 380 -14.06 17.26 -11.56
C LEU A 380 -15.49 16.88 -11.23
N GLU A 381 -16.36 16.93 -12.23
CA GLU A 381 -17.70 16.34 -12.13
C GLU A 381 -17.61 14.82 -11.97
N ALA A 382 -18.68 14.17 -11.47
CA ALA A 382 -18.70 12.71 -11.28
C ALA A 382 -18.31 11.93 -12.55
N SER A 383 -18.94 12.24 -13.68
CA SER A 383 -18.64 11.59 -14.97
C SER A 383 -17.18 11.76 -15.42
N ARG A 384 -16.55 12.89 -15.08
CA ARG A 384 -15.14 13.15 -15.39
C ARG A 384 -14.18 12.44 -14.45
N ARG A 385 -14.61 12.12 -13.22
CA ARG A 385 -13.86 11.27 -12.28
C ARG A 385 -13.84 9.83 -12.75
N ASP A 386 -14.99 9.32 -13.20
CA ASP A 386 -15.10 7.98 -13.79
C ASP A 386 -14.19 7.87 -15.03
N GLU A 387 -14.26 8.84 -15.93
CA GLU A 387 -13.42 8.91 -17.13
C GLU A 387 -11.92 9.01 -16.78
N LEU A 388 -11.56 9.82 -15.77
CA LEU A 388 -10.20 9.91 -15.27
C LEU A 388 -9.69 8.55 -14.80
N ASN A 389 -10.48 7.83 -14.00
CA ASN A 389 -10.09 6.52 -13.49
C ASN A 389 -9.86 5.52 -14.64
N GLU A 390 -10.82 5.42 -15.57
CA GLU A 390 -10.70 4.56 -16.75
C GLU A 390 -9.41 4.85 -17.54
N LYS A 391 -9.13 6.13 -17.80
CA LYS A 391 -7.95 6.56 -18.58
C LYS A 391 -6.63 6.31 -17.84
N LEU A 392 -6.60 6.45 -16.51
CA LEU A 392 -5.43 6.11 -15.69
C LEU A 392 -5.13 4.60 -15.73
N ILE A 393 -6.17 3.77 -15.62
CA ILE A 393 -6.04 2.30 -15.71
C ILE A 393 -5.57 1.90 -17.11
N GLU A 394 -6.17 2.48 -18.17
CA GLU A 394 -5.79 2.22 -19.56
C GLU A 394 -4.35 2.66 -19.85
N GLU A 395 -3.93 3.84 -19.39
CA GLU A 395 -2.55 4.33 -19.51
C GLU A 395 -1.55 3.40 -18.84
N TYR A 396 -1.90 2.87 -17.66
CA TYR A 396 -0.99 2.08 -16.85
C TYR A 396 -0.83 0.64 -17.36
N PHE A 397 -1.95 -0.02 -17.67
CA PHE A 397 -2.02 -1.45 -17.95
C PHE A 397 -2.14 -1.82 -19.43
N ALA A 398 -2.10 -0.87 -20.37
CA ALA A 398 -2.19 -1.21 -21.79
C ALA A 398 -1.11 -2.24 -22.22
N THR A 399 -1.54 -3.29 -22.91
CA THR A 399 -0.67 -4.36 -23.41
C THR A 399 -0.40 -4.27 -24.91
N ASP A 400 -0.86 -3.22 -25.58
CA ASP A 400 -0.58 -3.01 -27.01
C ASP A 400 0.94 -2.90 -27.26
N ASP A 401 1.43 -3.52 -28.34
CA ASP A 401 2.87 -3.54 -28.66
C ASP A 401 3.34 -2.21 -29.29
N ALA A 402 2.44 -1.50 -29.98
CA ALA A 402 2.76 -0.22 -30.63
C ALA A 402 2.73 0.95 -29.63
N ASN A 403 1.84 0.87 -28.63
CA ASN A 403 1.63 1.83 -27.56
C ASN A 403 1.48 1.09 -26.21
N PRO A 404 2.55 0.47 -25.68
CA PRO A 404 2.49 -0.19 -24.38
C PRO A 404 2.19 0.79 -23.26
N GLY A 405 1.47 0.32 -22.24
CA GLY A 405 1.20 1.07 -21.03
C GLY A 405 2.46 1.30 -20.19
N ILE A 406 2.33 2.09 -19.13
CA ILE A 406 3.45 2.46 -18.24
C ILE A 406 4.15 1.21 -17.69
N LEU A 407 3.40 0.25 -17.13
CA LEU A 407 3.98 -0.94 -16.49
C LEU A 407 4.68 -1.85 -17.51
N LYS A 408 4.03 -2.13 -18.65
CA LYS A 408 4.63 -2.92 -19.74
C LYS A 408 5.90 -2.28 -20.29
N SER A 409 5.88 -0.97 -20.53
CA SER A 409 7.04 -0.24 -21.05
C SER A 409 8.22 -0.31 -20.10
N TRP A 410 7.97 -0.15 -18.80
CA TRP A 410 9.00 -0.20 -17.77
C TRP A 410 9.59 -1.61 -17.61
N LEU A 411 8.76 -2.64 -17.54
CA LEU A 411 9.21 -4.04 -17.45
C LEU A 411 10.03 -4.47 -18.67
N LEU A 412 9.77 -3.90 -19.85
CA LEU A 412 10.55 -4.16 -21.06
C LEU A 412 11.80 -3.27 -21.19
N GLY A 413 12.11 -2.44 -20.19
CA GLY A 413 13.28 -1.54 -20.20
C GLY A 413 13.17 -0.39 -21.21
N LYS A 414 11.97 -0.06 -21.70
CA LYS A 414 11.74 0.96 -22.73
C LYS A 414 11.52 2.38 -22.16
N SER A 415 11.35 2.50 -20.84
CA SER A 415 11.02 3.77 -20.18
C SER A 415 12.25 4.61 -19.76
N ARG A 416 13.33 4.58 -20.54
CA ARG A 416 14.53 5.40 -20.28
C ARG A 416 14.56 6.65 -21.13
#